data_AF-A0A516V668-F1
#
_entry.id   AF-A0A516V668-F1
#
_cell.length_a   1.000
_cell.length_b   1.000
_cell.length_c   1.000
_cell.angle_alpha   90.00
_cell.angle_beta   90.00
_cell.angle_gamma   90.00
#
_symmetry.space_group_name_H-M   'P 1'
#
loop_
_entity.id
_entity.type
_entity.pdbx_description
1 polymer ?
#
loop_
_entity_poly.entity_id
_entity_poly.type
_entity_poly.pdbx_seq_one_letter_code
_entity_poly.pdbx_strand_id
1 'polypeptide(L)'
;MHDHLVFRFLLFSTLINYAVLIAWFLAFVNAREWMRGLHGRWFRLPDATFDAIHYGGMAVYKIGILLFNLMPLLALLLLRR
;
A
#
# COMPACT_ATOMS: atom_id res chain seq x y z
N MET A 1 8.58 29.83 2.55
CA MET A 1 9.58 28.80 2.98
C MET A 1 8.90 27.51 3.44
N HIS A 2 7.82 27.58 4.23
CA HIS A 2 7.08 26.42 4.76
C HIS A 2 6.45 25.53 3.69
N ASP A 3 5.94 26.10 2.59
CA ASP A 3 5.20 25.34 1.56
C ASP A 3 6.06 24.27 0.87
N HIS A 4 7.37 24.53 0.76
CA HIS A 4 8.33 23.57 0.22
C HIS A 4 8.55 22.37 1.15
N LEU A 5 8.48 22.58 2.47
CA LEU A 5 8.59 21.51 3.46
C LEU A 5 7.36 20.62 3.41
N VAL A 6 6.15 21.21 3.38
CA VAL A 6 4.90 20.44 3.31
C VAL A 6 4.80 19.67 2.00
N PHE A 7 5.16 20.28 0.88
CA PHE A 7 5.19 19.60 -0.42
C PHE A 7 6.17 18.41 -0.43
N ARG A 8 7.40 18.61 0.06
CA ARG A 8 8.40 17.53 0.15
C ARG A 8 7.95 16.42 1.10
N PHE A 9 7.39 16.77 2.24
CA PHE A 9 6.85 15.82 3.20
C PHE A 9 5.78 14.94 2.57
N LEU A 10 4.77 15.54 1.93
CA LEU A 10 3.70 14.80 1.27
C LEU A 10 4.23 13.95 0.11
N LEU A 11 5.17 14.47 -0.69
CA LEU A 11 5.79 13.72 -1.78
C LEU A 11 6.51 12.46 -1.29
N PHE A 12 7.42 12.60 -0.32
CA PHE A 12 8.14 11.45 0.23
C PHE A 12 7.22 10.52 1.01
N SER A 13 6.22 11.04 1.71
CA SER A 13 5.21 10.24 2.38
C SER A 13 4.41 9.41 1.38
N THR A 14 3.93 9.99 0.27
CA THR A 14 3.27 9.24 -0.81
C THR A 14 4.19 8.14 -1.34
N LEU A 15 5.45 8.45 -1.65
CA LEU A 15 6.42 7.48 -2.19
C LEU A 15 6.67 6.31 -1.23
N ILE A 16 6.93 6.60 0.04
CA ILE A 16 7.21 5.58 1.07
C ILE A 16 5.97 4.70 1.28
N ASN A 17 4.78 5.28 1.40
CA ASN A 17 3.57 4.49 1.60
C ASN A 17 3.28 3.59 0.37
N TYR A 18 3.53 4.07 -0.86
CA TYR A 18 3.41 3.22 -2.04
C TYR A 18 4.47 2.11 -2.07
N ALA A 19 5.71 2.40 -1.65
CA ALA A 19 6.75 1.38 -1.54
C ALA A 19 6.35 0.28 -0.53
N VAL A 20 5.77 0.65 0.61
CA VAL A 20 5.21 -0.29 1.59
C VAL A 20 4.08 -1.12 0.98
N LEU A 21 3.14 -0.48 0.28
CA LEU A 21 2.03 -1.17 -0.38
C LEU A 21 2.53 -2.18 -1.44
N ILE A 22 3.54 -1.80 -2.23
CA ILE A 22 4.16 -2.68 -3.23
C ILE A 22 4.90 -3.83 -2.55
N ALA A 23 5.68 -3.56 -1.50
CA ALA A 23 6.37 -4.61 -0.74
C ALA A 23 5.37 -5.59 -0.12
N TRP A 24 4.26 -5.11 0.43
CA TRP A 24 3.18 -5.94 0.95
C TRP A 24 2.56 -6.79 -0.16
N PHE A 25 2.25 -6.20 -1.32
CA PHE A 25 1.73 -6.93 -2.48
C PHE A 25 2.70 -8.02 -2.95
N LEU A 26 3.99 -7.72 -3.06
CA LEU A 26 5.01 -8.69 -3.45
C LEU A 26 5.13 -9.81 -2.41
N ALA A 27 5.15 -9.49 -1.12
CA ALA A 27 5.16 -10.49 -0.06
C ALA A 27 3.94 -11.42 -0.14
N PHE A 28 2.76 -10.86 -0.42
CA PHE A 28 1.52 -11.63 -0.60
C PHE A 28 1.57 -12.54 -1.84
N VAL A 29 2.04 -12.04 -2.99
CA VAL A 29 2.16 -12.86 -4.22
C VAL A 29 3.17 -13.99 -4.04
N ASN A 30 4.34 -13.69 -3.46
CA ASN A 30 5.36 -14.71 -3.18
C ASN A 30 4.87 -15.73 -2.14
N ALA A 31 4.14 -15.28 -1.11
CA ALA A 31 3.55 -16.17 -0.12
C ALA A 31 2.49 -17.09 -0.75
N ARG A 32 1.76 -16.64 -1.78
CA ARG A 32 0.79 -17.45 -2.51
C ARG A 32 1.45 -18.50 -3.40
N GLU A 33 2.59 -18.19 -4.02
CA GLU A 33 3.42 -19.17 -4.72
C GLU A 33 4.05 -20.17 -3.74
N TRP A 34 4.57 -19.70 -2.60
CA TRP A 34 5.13 -20.53 -1.54
C TRP A 34 4.07 -21.44 -0.89
N MET A 35 2.86 -20.90 -0.68
CA MET A 35 1.70 -21.65 -0.23
C MET A 35 1.32 -22.71 -1.24
N ARG A 36 1.22 -22.43 -2.54
CA ARG A 36 0.97 -23.48 -3.56
C ARG A 36 2.04 -24.59 -3.55
N GLY A 37 3.30 -24.27 -3.24
CA GLY A 37 4.38 -25.25 -3.15
C GLY A 37 4.40 -26.08 -1.85
N LEU A 38 3.92 -25.53 -0.72
CA LEU A 38 4.02 -26.16 0.60
C LEU A 38 2.67 -26.60 1.20
N HIS A 39 1.53 -26.22 0.59
CA HIS A 39 0.15 -26.50 1.04
C HIS A 39 -0.29 -27.97 1.01
N GLY A 40 0.62 -28.92 0.84
CA GLY A 40 0.30 -30.31 1.14
C GLY A 40 0.17 -30.59 2.64
N ARG A 41 0.84 -29.82 3.51
CA ARG A 41 1.12 -30.32 4.87
C ARG A 41 0.73 -29.45 6.06
N TRP A 42 0.86 -28.11 6.05
CA TRP A 42 0.99 -27.36 7.34
C TRP A 42 -0.01 -26.23 7.65
N PHE A 43 -0.84 -25.72 6.72
CA PHE A 43 -1.76 -24.61 7.02
C PHE A 43 -3.21 -24.94 6.67
N ARG A 44 -4.09 -24.91 7.67
CA ARG A 44 -5.55 -25.02 7.56
C ARG A 44 -6.22 -23.64 7.60
N LEU A 45 -5.72 -22.67 6.85
CA LEU A 45 -6.46 -21.42 6.61
C LEU A 45 -7.04 -21.47 5.19
N PRO A 46 -8.35 -21.25 4.98
CA PRO A 46 -8.90 -21.18 3.64
C PRO A 46 -8.26 -20.02 2.86
N ASP A 47 -7.70 -20.31 1.68
CA ASP A 47 -7.08 -19.31 0.79
C ASP A 47 -7.98 -18.09 0.58
N ALA A 48 -9.29 -18.30 0.45
CA ALA A 48 -10.28 -17.23 0.25
C ALA A 48 -10.32 -16.21 1.40
N THR A 49 -10.18 -16.65 2.65
CA THR A 49 -10.21 -15.76 3.82
C THR A 49 -8.89 -14.99 3.95
N PHE A 50 -7.77 -15.67 3.69
CA PHE A 50 -6.46 -15.03 3.69
C PHE A 50 -6.37 -13.94 2.61
N ASP A 51 -6.82 -14.27 1.39
CA ASP A 51 -6.88 -13.33 0.27
C ASP A 51 -7.78 -12.13 0.60
N ALA A 52 -8.98 -12.37 1.12
CA ALA A 52 -9.93 -11.29 1.45
C ALA A 52 -9.35 -10.28 2.47
N ILE A 53 -8.68 -10.76 3.52
CA ILE A 53 -8.08 -9.90 4.54
C ILE A 53 -6.92 -9.08 3.96
N HIS A 54 -6.04 -9.71 3.17
CA HIS A 54 -4.87 -9.03 2.60
C HIS A 54 -5.27 -8.03 1.52
N TYR A 55 -6.14 -8.43 0.59
CA TYR A 55 -6.67 -7.53 -0.43
C TYR A 55 -7.49 -6.40 0.18
N GLY A 56 -8.32 -6.69 1.19
CA GLY A 56 -9.07 -5.68 1.92
C GLY A 56 -8.15 -4.68 2.63
N GLY A 57 -7.13 -5.17 3.34
CA GLY A 57 -6.11 -4.34 3.98
C GLY A 57 -5.35 -3.47 3.00
N MET A 58 -4.89 -4.03 1.88
CA MET A 58 -4.23 -3.28 0.80
C MET A 58 -5.14 -2.23 0.18
N ALA A 59 -6.43 -2.52 -0.01
CA ALA A 59 -7.40 -1.57 -0.56
C ALA A 59 -7.62 -0.38 0.39
N VAL A 60 -7.85 -0.64 1.68
CA VAL A 60 -8.01 0.42 2.70
C VAL A 60 -6.72 1.24 2.81
N TYR A 61 -5.56 0.60 2.84
CA TYR A 61 -4.27 1.28 2.90
C TYR A 61 -4.06 2.17 1.67
N LYS A 62 -4.33 1.66 0.47
CA LYS A 62 -4.28 2.44 -0.79
C LYS A 62 -5.20 3.66 -0.74
N ILE A 63 -6.43 3.53 -0.24
CA ILE A 63 -7.36 4.65 -0.07
C ILE A 63 -6.79 5.68 0.91
N GLY A 64 -6.20 5.25 2.02
CA GLY A 64 -5.51 6.12 2.97
C GLY A 64 -4.37 6.92 2.33
N ILE A 65 -3.57 6.29 1.46
CA ILE A 65 -2.51 6.99 0.71
C ILE A 65 -3.10 8.07 -0.19
N LEU A 66 -4.20 7.75 -0.90
CA LEU A 66 -4.86 8.69 -1.79
C LEU A 66 -5.40 9.90 -1.02
N LEU A 67 -6.17 9.66 0.04
CA LEU A 67 -6.84 10.71 0.80
C LEU A 67 -5.88 11.60 1.60
N PHE A 68 -4.89 11.01 2.27
CA PHE A 68 -4.05 11.74 3.22
C PHE A 68 -2.71 12.20 2.66
N ASN A 69 -2.28 11.68 1.50
CA ASN A 69 -0.98 12.02 0.93
C ASN A 69 -1.09 12.55 -0.51
N LEU A 70 -1.64 11.74 -1.41
CA LEU A 70 -1.66 12.11 -2.84
C LEU A 70 -2.60 13.29 -3.12
N MET A 71 -3.83 13.28 -2.60
CA MET A 71 -4.79 14.37 -2.82
C MET A 71 -4.29 15.71 -2.26
N PRO A 72 -3.76 15.79 -1.01
CA PRO A 72 -3.14 17.01 -0.51
C PRO A 72 -1.93 17.46 -1.33
N LEU A 73 -1.09 16.53 -1.80
CA LEU A 73 0.06 16.84 -2.65
C LEU A 73 -0.39 17.48 -3.97
N LEU A 74 -1.44 16.94 -4.60
CA LEU A 74 -2.01 17.49 -5.83
C LEU A 74 -2.65 18.86 -5.60
N ALA A 75 -3.35 19.06 -4.47
CA ALA A 75 -3.90 20.36 -4.12
C ALA A 75 -2.80 21.43 -4.00
N LEU A 76 -1.68 21.12 -3.33
CA LEU A 76 -0.53 22.02 -3.26
C LEU A 76 0.12 22.25 -4.63
N LEU A 77 0.20 21.22 -5.48
CA LEU A 77 0.73 21.36 -6.84
C LEU A 77 -0.13 22.31 -7.68
N LEU A 78 -1.45 22.24 -7.55
CA LEU A 78 -2.40 23.10 -8.26
C LEU A 78 -2.35 24.54 -7.76
N LEU A 79 -2.24 24.75 -6.44
CA LEU A 79 -2.12 26.09 -5.84
C LEU A 79 -0.79 26.79 -6.15
N ARG A 80 0.24 26.02 -6.51
CA ARG A 80 1.58 26.51 -6.80
C ARG A 80 1.79 26.85 -8.29
N ARG A 81 0.84 26.47 -9.16
CA ARG A 81 0.77 26.93 -10.55
C ARG A 81 0.07 28.26 -10.63
#